data_AF-A0AAN7KYQ4-F1
#
_entry.id   AF-A0AAN7KYQ4-F1
#
_cell.length_a   1.000
_cell.length_b   1.000
_cell.length_c   1.000
_cell.angle_alpha   90.00
_cell.angle_beta   90.00
_cell.angle_gamma   90.00
#
_symmetry.space_group_name_H-M   'P 1'
#
loop_
_entity.id
_entity.type
_entity.pdbx_description
1 polymer ?
#
loop_
_entity_poly.entity_id
_entity_poly.type
_entity_poly.pdbx_seq_one_letter_code
_entity_poly.pdbx_strand_id
1 'polypeptide(L)'
;MRVLQLGLLLALTSGIVALLIYITGVSYLQQLPRLSDDDFEALQSLQRSFQKCVSANRLGLQAAAGKDVCKVTLPFPSDTVSKWKDPKTGELEDLSFDFNLCEALATWEQVRNSTTILTKEFIDALPNGWEDYAWRRFNKGIILNRCENKTLCLEKLSLVLPKIPPYYPRQFDRCAVIGNSGDLLKTKFGDEIDGYNVVIRENGAPIQNYTDYVGKKCTFRLLNRGSAKALDKVVELDETRKETLLIKTTMHDIMNKMIQRLLINDRNGHTPLHGRAYYQMMECLGSLCPLLSISS
;
A
#
# COMPACT_ATOMS: atom_id res chain seq x y z
N MET A 1 -41.82 48.11 32.52
CA MET A 1 -40.98 48.70 31.44
C MET A 1 -39.49 48.38 31.59
N ARG A 2 -38.86 48.59 32.76
CA ARG A 2 -37.40 48.35 32.94
C ARG A 2 -36.93 46.90 32.71
N VAL A 3 -37.71 45.90 33.13
CA VAL A 3 -37.38 44.47 32.93
C VAL A 3 -37.38 44.09 31.45
N LEU A 4 -38.30 44.65 30.66
CA LEU A 4 -38.37 44.42 29.21
C LEU A 4 -37.15 45.04 28.49
N GLN A 5 -36.70 46.21 28.93
CA GLN A 5 -35.52 46.88 28.40
C GLN A 5 -34.23 46.11 28.73
N LEU A 6 -34.11 45.58 29.95
CA LEU A 6 -32.99 44.72 30.37
C LEU A 6 -32.96 43.40 29.58
N GLY A 7 -34.12 42.78 29.36
CA GLY A 7 -34.23 41.56 28.56
C GLY A 7 -33.84 41.78 27.10
N LEU A 8 -34.25 42.90 26.51
CA LEU A 8 -33.87 43.26 25.13
C LEU A 8 -32.36 43.52 25.01
N LEU A 9 -31.75 44.19 26.00
CA LEU A 9 -30.31 44.45 26.02
C LEU A 9 -29.49 43.14 26.11
N LEU A 10 -29.95 42.20 26.94
CA LEU A 10 -29.33 40.87 27.08
C LEU A 10 -29.44 40.06 25.78
N ALA A 11 -30.59 40.11 25.09
CA ALA A 11 -30.76 39.44 23.81
C ALA A 11 -29.89 40.06 22.69
N LEU A 12 -29.78 41.39 22.66
CA LEU A 12 -28.92 42.09 21.69
C LEU A 12 -27.44 41.79 21.93
N THR A 13 -27.00 41.80 23.19
CA THR A 13 -25.61 41.49 23.53
C THR A 13 -25.26 40.03 23.23
N SER A 14 -26.16 39.07 23.49
CA SER A 14 -25.91 37.67 23.12
C SER A 14 -25.89 37.46 21.60
N GLY A 15 -26.77 38.15 20.87
CA GLY A 15 -26.80 38.14 19.40
C GLY A 15 -25.51 38.69 18.78
N ILE A 16 -25.00 39.81 19.31
CA ILE A 16 -23.73 40.40 18.86
C ILE A 16 -22.55 39.47 19.16
N VAL A 17 -22.51 38.86 20.35
CA VAL A 17 -21.45 37.89 20.71
C VAL A 17 -21.48 36.67 19.80
N ALA A 18 -22.66 36.11 19.50
CA ALA A 18 -22.80 34.99 18.57
C ALA A 18 -22.34 35.35 17.15
N LEU A 19 -22.66 36.56 16.68
CA LEU A 19 -22.19 37.09 15.40
C LEU A 19 -20.68 37.28 15.38
N LEU A 20 -20.08 37.79 16.45
CA LEU A 20 -18.64 37.93 16.56
C LEU A 20 -17.93 36.57 16.57
N ILE A 21 -18.46 35.58 17.29
CA ILE A 21 -17.93 34.20 17.29
C ILE A 21 -18.05 33.57 15.90
N TYR A 22 -19.16 33.79 15.20
CA TYR A 22 -19.33 33.33 13.82
C TYR A 22 -18.33 34.00 12.87
N ILE A 23 -18.19 35.33 12.93
CA ILE A 23 -17.26 36.08 12.06
C ILE A 23 -15.81 35.66 12.34
N THR A 24 -15.40 35.62 13.60
CA THR A 24 -14.04 35.22 14.00
C THR A 24 -13.76 33.73 13.73
N GLY A 25 -14.72 32.85 14.00
CA GLY A 25 -14.62 31.42 13.70
C GLY A 25 -14.55 31.14 12.20
N VAL A 26 -15.33 31.86 11.38
CA VAL A 26 -15.27 31.77 9.91
C VAL A 26 -13.97 32.36 9.37
N SER A 27 -13.47 33.44 9.98
CA SER A 27 -12.18 34.05 9.61
C SER A 27 -11.01 33.10 9.88
N TYR A 28 -11.05 32.34 10.98
CA TYR A 28 -10.04 31.33 11.32
C TYR A 28 -10.12 30.10 10.40
N LEU A 29 -11.32 29.74 9.94
CA LEU A 29 -11.52 28.64 8.97
C LEU A 29 -11.08 28.97 7.54
N GLN A 30 -11.03 30.26 7.17
CA GLN A 30 -10.63 30.72 5.83
C GLN A 30 -9.13 30.97 5.67
N GLN A 31 -8.34 30.88 6.74
CA GLN A 31 -6.88 30.88 6.64
C GLN A 31 -6.41 29.50 6.16
N LEU A 32 -6.54 29.24 4.86
CA LEU A 32 -5.65 28.25 4.23
C LEU A 32 -4.22 28.73 4.52
N PRO A 33 -3.34 27.88 5.10
CA PRO A 33 -1.95 28.26 5.25
C PRO A 33 -1.40 28.54 3.85
N ARG A 34 -1.02 29.80 3.58
CA ARG A 34 -0.14 30.08 2.44
C ARG A 34 1.17 29.36 2.75
N LEU A 35 1.60 28.48 1.84
CA LEU A 35 2.93 27.85 1.95
C LEU A 35 3.98 28.94 2.08
N SER A 36 4.95 28.75 2.98
CA SER A 36 6.11 29.63 3.01
C SER A 36 6.95 29.45 1.74
N ASP A 37 7.77 30.45 1.41
CA ASP A 37 8.69 30.35 0.26
C ASP A 37 9.63 29.14 0.41
N ASP A 38 10.06 28.85 1.65
CA ASP A 38 10.87 27.67 1.98
C ASP A 38 10.13 26.36 1.70
N ASP A 39 8.85 26.26 2.07
CA ASP A 39 8.04 25.06 1.77
C ASP A 39 7.84 24.89 0.26
N PHE A 40 7.66 25.98 -0.47
CA PHE A 40 7.50 25.95 -1.92
C PHE A 40 8.78 25.49 -2.62
N GLU A 41 9.95 25.98 -2.20
CA GLU A 41 11.25 25.53 -2.69
C GLU A 41 11.50 24.05 -2.34
N ALA A 42 11.12 23.60 -1.14
CA ALA A 42 11.21 22.20 -0.75
C ALA A 42 10.34 21.30 -1.65
N LEU A 43 9.10 21.70 -1.95
CA LEU A 43 8.22 20.96 -2.86
C LEU A 43 8.74 20.94 -4.30
N GLN A 44 9.31 22.03 -4.80
CA GLN A 44 9.97 22.05 -6.11
C GLN A 44 11.19 21.10 -6.14
N SER A 45 11.99 21.11 -5.07
CA SER A 45 13.14 20.22 -4.95
C SER A 45 12.70 18.74 -4.96
N LEU A 46 11.63 18.42 -4.23
CA LEU A 46 11.00 17.09 -4.25
C LEU A 46 10.54 16.70 -5.65
N GLN A 47 9.80 17.58 -6.34
CA GLN A 47 9.30 17.31 -7.69
C GLN A 47 10.45 17.06 -8.67
N ARG A 48 11.50 17.90 -8.67
CA ARG A 48 12.69 17.71 -9.51
C ARG A 48 13.40 16.39 -9.20
N SER A 49 13.49 16.02 -7.92
CA SER A 49 14.13 14.77 -7.50
C SER A 49 13.31 13.56 -7.93
N PHE A 50 11.97 13.65 -7.86
CA PHE A 50 11.04 12.67 -8.41
C PHE A 50 11.25 12.46 -9.91
N GLN A 51 11.32 13.55 -10.68
CA GLN A 51 11.57 13.48 -12.13
C GLN A 51 12.91 12.81 -12.47
N LYS A 52 13.96 13.15 -11.72
CA LYS A 52 15.28 12.51 -11.87
C LYS A 52 15.22 11.02 -11.57
N CYS A 53 14.53 10.60 -10.50
CA CYS A 53 14.38 9.18 -10.19
C CYS A 53 13.61 8.44 -11.29
N VAL A 54 12.48 8.97 -11.76
CA VAL A 54 11.67 8.32 -12.80
C VAL A 54 12.45 8.15 -14.09
N SER A 55 13.20 9.18 -14.51
CA SER A 55 14.04 9.13 -15.71
C SER A 55 15.24 8.20 -15.59
N ALA A 56 15.77 8.01 -14.38
CA ALA A 56 16.86 7.07 -14.11
C ALA A 56 16.38 5.60 -14.06
N ASN A 57 15.12 5.37 -13.68
CA ASN A 57 14.56 4.02 -13.61
C ASN A 57 14.31 3.45 -15.02
N ARG A 58 14.65 2.18 -15.21
CA ARG A 58 14.65 1.50 -16.52
C ARG A 58 13.27 1.07 -17.00
N LEU A 59 12.19 1.75 -16.58
CA LEU A 59 10.82 1.47 -17.03
C LEU A 59 10.41 2.31 -18.25
N GLY A 60 11.26 3.23 -18.72
CA GLY A 60 11.02 4.04 -19.91
C GLY A 60 9.98 5.16 -19.71
N LEU A 61 9.63 5.45 -18.46
CA LEU A 61 8.71 6.54 -18.12
C LEU A 61 9.46 7.85 -17.96
N GLN A 62 8.75 8.95 -18.17
CA GLN A 62 9.21 10.29 -17.79
C GLN A 62 8.17 10.92 -16.88
N ALA A 63 8.58 11.91 -16.09
CA ALA A 63 7.67 12.67 -15.24
C ALA A 63 7.64 14.14 -15.68
N ALA A 64 6.48 14.60 -16.10
CA ALA A 64 6.23 15.98 -16.44
C ALA A 64 5.60 16.71 -15.24
N ALA A 65 6.08 17.93 -14.97
CA ALA A 65 5.44 18.80 -13.99
C ALA A 65 4.07 19.25 -14.52
N GLY A 66 3.06 19.21 -13.66
CA GLY A 66 1.70 19.64 -13.97
C GLY A 66 1.50 21.14 -13.83
N LYS A 67 0.23 21.55 -13.69
CA LYS A 67 -0.18 22.96 -13.54
C LYS A 67 0.24 23.59 -12.21
N ASP A 68 0.45 22.78 -11.18
CA ASP A 68 0.92 23.19 -9.85
C ASP A 68 2.08 22.29 -9.39
N VAL A 69 2.79 22.70 -8.33
CA VAL A 69 4.02 22.03 -7.83
C VAL A 69 3.76 20.59 -7.36
N CYS A 70 2.51 20.25 -7.04
CA CYS A 70 2.14 18.94 -6.52
C CYS A 70 1.67 18.01 -7.64
N LYS A 71 1.13 18.52 -8.75
CA LYS A 71 0.63 17.70 -9.84
C LYS A 71 1.79 17.19 -10.70
N VAL A 72 1.81 15.89 -10.94
CA VAL A 72 2.78 15.22 -11.82
C VAL A 72 2.04 14.32 -12.80
N THR A 73 2.48 14.34 -14.05
CA THR A 73 1.98 13.48 -15.13
C THR A 73 3.10 12.56 -15.59
N LEU A 74 2.82 11.26 -15.66
CA LEU A 74 3.71 10.23 -16.20
C LEU A 74 3.22 9.82 -17.60
N PRO A 75 3.70 10.46 -18.68
CA PRO A 75 3.44 9.98 -20.03
C PRO A 75 4.16 8.64 -20.28
N PHE A 76 3.47 7.71 -20.95
CA PHE A 76 4.11 6.50 -21.47
C PHE A 76 4.87 6.81 -22.77
N PRO A 77 5.88 5.99 -23.16
CA PRO A 77 6.55 6.10 -24.45
C PRO A 77 5.58 6.22 -25.62
N SER A 78 5.93 7.01 -26.64
CA SER A 78 5.05 7.28 -27.80
C SER A 78 4.71 6.04 -28.64
N ASP A 79 5.51 4.98 -28.54
CA ASP A 79 5.29 3.68 -29.16
C ASP A 79 4.45 2.72 -28.29
N THR A 80 4.01 3.16 -27.10
CA THR A 80 3.16 2.37 -26.21
C THR A 80 1.77 2.21 -26.82
N VAL A 81 1.37 0.96 -27.01
CA VAL A 81 0.03 0.60 -27.49
C VAL A 81 -0.82 0.18 -26.29
N SER A 82 -1.96 0.86 -26.14
CA SER A 82 -3.01 0.50 -25.18
C SER A 82 -3.57 -0.89 -25.50
N LYS A 83 -3.39 -1.85 -24.59
CA LYS A 83 -3.79 -3.26 -24.80
C LYS A 83 -5.03 -3.62 -23.99
N TRP A 84 -5.31 -2.87 -22.95
CA TRP A 84 -6.49 -3.08 -22.12
C TRP A 84 -7.64 -2.17 -22.54
N LYS A 85 -8.85 -2.73 -22.53
CA LYS A 85 -10.10 -2.04 -22.84
C LYS A 85 -11.07 -2.28 -21.69
N ASP A 86 -11.68 -1.22 -21.17
CA ASP A 86 -12.64 -1.33 -20.08
C ASP A 86 -13.86 -2.13 -20.56
N PRO A 87 -14.23 -3.21 -19.86
CA PRO A 87 -15.34 -4.07 -20.30
C PRO A 87 -16.73 -3.44 -20.13
N LYS A 88 -16.86 -2.38 -19.33
CA LYS A 88 -18.11 -1.64 -19.10
C LYS A 88 -18.23 -0.44 -20.03
N THR A 89 -17.18 0.38 -20.16
CA THR A 89 -17.24 1.62 -20.97
C THR A 89 -16.75 1.41 -22.40
N GLY A 90 -15.93 0.39 -22.64
CA GLY A 90 -15.29 0.17 -23.93
C GLY A 90 -14.17 1.17 -24.22
N GLU A 91 -13.74 1.98 -23.26
CA GLU A 91 -12.63 2.90 -23.42
C GLU A 91 -11.29 2.14 -23.31
N LEU A 92 -10.30 2.61 -24.06
CA LEU A 92 -8.93 2.08 -24.00
C LEU A 92 -8.22 2.66 -22.77
N GLU A 93 -7.26 1.91 -22.19
CA GLU A 93 -6.42 2.44 -21.12
C GLU A 93 -5.63 3.67 -21.60
N ASP A 94 -5.52 4.68 -20.73
CA ASP A 94 -4.84 5.94 -21.01
C ASP A 94 -3.33 5.76 -21.19
N LEU A 95 -2.75 6.61 -22.04
CA LEU A 95 -1.29 6.67 -22.30
C LEU A 95 -0.59 7.77 -21.49
N SER A 96 -1.20 8.18 -20.39
CA SER A 96 -0.57 9.02 -19.37
C SER A 96 -1.20 8.75 -18.01
N PHE A 97 -0.41 8.89 -16.95
CA PHE A 97 -0.91 8.72 -15.58
C PHE A 97 -0.70 9.98 -14.75
N ASP A 98 -1.79 10.57 -14.28
CA ASP A 98 -1.80 11.79 -13.47
C ASP A 98 -1.95 11.47 -11.97
N PHE A 99 -1.12 12.10 -11.13
CA PHE A 99 -1.26 11.99 -9.67
C PHE A 99 -0.78 13.24 -8.93
N ASN A 100 -1.14 13.32 -7.65
CA ASN A 100 -0.70 14.37 -6.73
C ASN A 100 0.49 13.88 -5.87
N LEU A 101 1.68 14.39 -6.15
CA LEU A 101 2.92 14.05 -5.47
C LEU A 101 2.93 14.45 -3.99
N CYS A 102 2.34 15.61 -3.66
CA CYS A 102 2.27 16.08 -2.28
C CYS A 102 1.33 15.21 -1.44
N GLU A 103 0.18 14.83 -1.99
CA GLU A 103 -0.74 13.90 -1.32
C GLU A 103 -0.12 12.51 -1.18
N ALA A 104 0.64 12.08 -2.19
CA ALA A 104 1.37 10.81 -2.16
C ALA A 104 2.43 10.80 -1.06
N LEU A 105 3.18 11.90 -0.92
CA LEU A 105 4.13 12.09 0.18
C LEU A 105 3.44 12.12 1.54
N ALA A 106 2.38 12.92 1.71
CA ALA A 106 1.64 13.01 2.96
C ALA A 106 1.05 11.66 3.38
N THR A 107 0.61 10.86 2.40
CA THR A 107 0.14 9.50 2.59
C THR A 107 1.30 8.57 2.98
N TRP A 108 2.43 8.65 2.28
CA TRP A 108 3.63 7.86 2.57
C TRP A 108 4.12 8.10 4.02
N GLU A 109 4.14 9.35 4.47
CA GLU A 109 4.53 9.69 5.85
C GLU A 109 3.62 9.04 6.91
N GLN A 110 2.33 8.84 6.62
CA GLN A 110 1.42 8.16 7.55
C GLN A 110 1.71 6.66 7.69
N VAL A 111 2.28 6.03 6.67
CA VAL A 111 2.42 4.56 6.59
C VAL A 111 3.87 4.08 6.58
N ARG A 112 4.86 4.97 6.41
CA ARG A 112 6.29 4.61 6.31
C ARG A 112 6.82 3.83 7.52
N ASN A 113 6.24 4.05 8.70
CA ASN A 113 6.62 3.36 9.94
C ASN A 113 5.65 2.22 10.31
N SER A 114 4.71 1.89 9.42
CA SER A 114 3.73 0.82 9.66
C SER A 114 4.24 -0.53 9.14
N THR A 115 5.20 -1.13 9.84
CA THR A 115 5.50 -2.56 9.65
C THR A 115 4.76 -3.36 10.71
N THR A 116 3.52 -3.77 10.43
CA THR A 116 2.77 -4.62 11.36
C THR A 116 3.01 -6.09 11.03
N ILE A 117 3.97 -6.69 11.73
CA ILE A 117 4.05 -8.15 11.82
C ILE A 117 3.04 -8.58 12.89
N LEU A 118 1.92 -9.15 12.45
CA LEU A 118 0.92 -9.66 13.38
C LEU A 118 1.45 -10.94 14.00
N THR A 119 1.84 -10.88 15.27
CA THR A 119 2.19 -12.07 16.03
C THR A 119 0.94 -12.71 16.63
N LYS A 120 1.05 -13.97 17.07
CA LYS A 120 -0.03 -14.66 17.78
C LYS A 120 -0.44 -13.88 19.05
N GLU A 121 0.54 -13.36 19.78
CA GLU A 121 0.33 -12.54 20.98
C GLU A 121 -0.48 -11.28 20.67
N PHE A 122 -0.14 -10.57 19.60
CA PHE A 122 -0.87 -9.37 19.19
C PHE A 122 -2.33 -9.68 18.85
N ILE A 123 -2.57 -10.79 18.13
CA ILE A 123 -3.91 -11.19 17.71
C ILE A 123 -4.75 -11.68 18.91
N ASP A 124 -4.13 -12.35 19.88
CA ASP A 124 -4.79 -12.76 21.12
C ASP A 124 -5.16 -11.57 22.01
N ALA A 125 -4.43 -10.46 21.91
CA ALA A 125 -4.73 -9.22 22.61
C ALA A 125 -5.86 -8.38 21.97
N LEU A 126 -6.39 -8.76 20.80
CA LEU A 126 -7.49 -8.02 20.17
C LEU A 126 -8.79 -8.12 21.00
N PRO A 127 -9.67 -7.10 20.96
CA PRO A 127 -10.91 -7.09 21.76
C PRO A 127 -11.83 -8.29 21.52
N ASN A 128 -11.79 -8.87 20.32
CA ASN A 128 -12.55 -10.07 19.93
C ASN A 128 -11.65 -11.30 19.71
N GLY A 129 -10.39 -11.22 20.15
CA GLY A 129 -9.36 -12.24 19.99
C GLY A 129 -9.07 -12.65 18.53
N TRP A 130 -8.53 -13.86 18.38
CA TRP A 130 -8.15 -14.41 17.09
C TRP A 130 -9.33 -14.90 16.24
N GLU A 131 -10.50 -15.16 16.82
CA GLU A 131 -11.64 -15.80 16.13
C GLU A 131 -12.23 -14.91 15.02
N ASP A 132 -12.51 -13.63 15.31
CA ASP A 132 -13.03 -12.68 14.31
C ASP A 132 -11.97 -12.36 13.24
N TYR A 133 -10.70 -12.28 13.63
CA TYR A 133 -9.59 -12.10 12.71
C TYR A 133 -9.45 -13.29 11.75
N ALA A 134 -9.41 -14.51 12.29
CA ALA A 134 -9.25 -15.73 11.53
C ALA A 134 -10.44 -15.95 10.57
N TRP A 135 -11.68 -15.82 11.04
CA TRP A 135 -12.88 -15.92 10.21
C TRP A 135 -12.89 -14.93 9.04
N ARG A 136 -12.51 -13.66 9.27
CA ARG A 136 -12.53 -12.64 8.22
C ARG A 136 -11.45 -12.85 7.16
N ARG A 137 -10.34 -13.53 7.51
CA ARG A 137 -9.14 -13.63 6.68
C ARG A 137 -8.97 -14.99 6.02
N PHE A 138 -9.27 -16.08 6.72
CA PHE A 138 -9.26 -17.43 6.18
C PHE A 138 -10.63 -17.77 5.62
N ASN A 139 -10.64 -18.16 4.35
CA ASN A 139 -11.80 -18.55 3.52
C ASN A 139 -13.19 -18.17 4.06
N LYS A 140 -13.68 -16.98 3.68
CA LYS A 140 -15.01 -16.42 4.02
C LYS A 140 -16.23 -17.22 3.51
N GLY A 141 -16.04 -18.43 3.00
CA GLY A 141 -17.11 -19.22 2.39
C GLY A 141 -17.22 -20.57 3.07
N ILE A 142 -18.31 -20.76 3.84
CA ILE A 142 -18.94 -22.03 4.22
C ILE A 142 -18.12 -22.96 5.15
N ILE A 143 -16.80 -23.08 4.98
CA ILE A 143 -15.99 -24.13 5.63
C ILE A 143 -15.74 -23.86 7.12
N LEU A 144 -15.54 -22.59 7.50
CA LEU A 144 -15.17 -22.26 8.89
C LEU A 144 -16.34 -21.75 9.74
N ASN A 145 -17.51 -21.43 9.17
CA ASN A 145 -18.72 -20.90 9.84
C ASN A 145 -18.42 -20.06 11.10
N ARG A 146 -17.77 -18.89 10.94
CA ARG A 146 -17.37 -18.01 12.07
C ARG A 146 -16.52 -18.70 13.17
N CYS A 147 -15.72 -19.68 12.76
CA CYS A 147 -14.90 -20.53 13.62
C CYS A 147 -15.70 -21.31 14.67
N GLU A 148 -16.91 -21.77 14.33
CA GLU A 148 -17.73 -22.69 15.14
C GLU A 148 -16.91 -23.94 15.56
N ASN A 149 -16.18 -24.54 14.62
CA ASN A 149 -15.15 -25.52 14.93
C ASN A 149 -13.83 -24.80 15.25
N LYS A 150 -13.62 -24.51 16.54
CA LYS A 150 -12.43 -23.81 17.04
C LYS A 150 -11.13 -24.54 16.71
N THR A 151 -11.11 -25.86 16.81
CA THR A 151 -9.92 -26.69 16.54
C THR A 151 -9.48 -26.53 15.08
N LEU A 152 -10.39 -26.71 14.13
CA LEU A 152 -10.10 -26.54 12.70
C LEU A 152 -9.61 -25.12 12.37
N CYS A 153 -10.22 -24.10 13.00
CA CYS A 153 -9.83 -22.72 12.78
C CYS A 153 -8.43 -22.42 13.38
N LEU A 154 -8.10 -22.97 14.56
CA LEU A 154 -6.75 -22.89 15.14
C LEU A 154 -5.70 -23.63 14.31
N GLU A 155 -6.03 -24.81 13.78
CA GLU A 155 -5.13 -25.56 12.90
C GLU A 155 -4.77 -24.73 11.66
N LYS A 156 -5.76 -24.15 10.97
CA LYS A 156 -5.49 -23.27 9.82
C LYS A 156 -4.75 -21.99 10.21
N LEU A 157 -5.04 -21.42 11.37
CA LEU A 157 -4.35 -20.22 11.88
C LEU A 157 -2.89 -20.49 12.24
N SER A 158 -2.57 -21.69 12.74
CA SER A 158 -1.20 -22.05 13.12
C SER A 158 -0.23 -22.08 11.94
N LEU A 159 -0.73 -22.26 10.72
CA LEU A 159 0.07 -22.26 9.48
C LEU A 159 0.63 -20.88 9.11
N VAL A 160 0.07 -19.79 9.67
CA VAL A 160 0.38 -18.41 9.24
C VAL A 160 0.70 -17.48 10.40
N LEU A 161 0.39 -17.90 11.63
CA LEU A 161 0.74 -17.20 12.86
C LEU A 161 1.62 -18.13 13.70
N PRO A 162 2.94 -18.13 13.46
CA PRO A 162 3.85 -18.85 14.32
C PRO A 162 3.76 -18.27 15.74
N LYS A 163 3.88 -19.14 16.75
CA LYS A 163 3.86 -18.76 18.17
C LYS A 163 5.04 -17.89 18.59
N ILE A 164 6.07 -17.81 17.77
CA ILE A 164 7.27 -17.02 18.01
C ILE A 164 7.59 -16.35 16.67
N PRO A 165 7.96 -15.06 16.64
CA PRO A 165 8.44 -14.42 15.43
C PRO A 165 9.54 -15.28 14.79
N PRO A 166 9.40 -15.69 13.52
CA PRO A 166 10.37 -16.58 12.88
C PRO A 166 11.68 -15.86 12.53
N TYR A 167 11.78 -14.57 12.84
CA TYR A 167 12.94 -13.74 12.60
C TYR A 167 12.94 -12.50 13.51
N TYR A 168 14.11 -11.91 13.69
CA TYR A 168 14.32 -10.63 14.35
C TYR A 168 14.85 -9.57 13.36
N PRO A 169 14.72 -8.27 13.66
CA PRO A 169 15.20 -7.21 12.77
C PRO A 169 16.68 -7.38 12.40
N ARG A 170 17.00 -7.16 11.10
CA ARG A 170 18.36 -7.23 10.54
C ARG A 170 19.06 -8.60 10.62
N GLN A 171 18.29 -9.69 10.71
CA GLN A 171 18.85 -11.06 10.70
C GLN A 171 19.51 -11.47 9.37
N PHE A 172 19.13 -10.86 8.24
CA PHE A 172 19.53 -11.29 6.90
C PHE A 172 20.24 -10.18 6.14
N ASP A 173 21.31 -10.55 5.43
CA ASP A 173 22.16 -9.63 4.66
C ASP A 173 21.71 -9.55 3.19
N ARG A 174 21.62 -10.69 2.51
CA ARG A 174 21.22 -10.76 1.09
C ARG A 174 19.86 -11.41 0.89
N CYS A 175 18.93 -10.65 0.32
CA CYS A 175 17.58 -11.08 0.00
C CYS A 175 17.31 -11.05 -1.51
N ALA A 176 16.60 -12.05 -2.03
CA ALA A 176 16.04 -12.04 -3.38
C ALA A 176 14.50 -12.03 -3.30
N VAL A 177 13.87 -11.16 -4.09
CA VAL A 177 12.41 -11.10 -4.22
C VAL A 177 12.04 -11.55 -5.63
N ILE A 178 11.32 -12.67 -5.73
CA ILE A 178 11.00 -13.32 -7.00
C ILE A 178 9.51 -13.16 -7.28
N GLY A 179 9.19 -12.34 -8.28
CA GLY A 179 7.84 -12.17 -8.79
C GLY A 179 7.39 -13.34 -9.67
N ASN A 180 6.23 -13.19 -10.32
CA ASN A 180 5.58 -14.26 -11.09
C ASN A 180 5.56 -14.01 -12.61
N SER A 181 6.45 -13.14 -13.11
CA SER A 181 6.51 -12.84 -14.55
C SER A 181 7.01 -14.03 -15.34
N GLY A 182 6.39 -14.31 -16.49
CA GLY A 182 6.88 -15.31 -17.45
C GLY A 182 8.25 -14.99 -18.03
N ASP A 183 8.73 -13.74 -17.91
CA ASP A 183 10.08 -13.35 -18.34
C ASP A 183 11.19 -14.07 -17.57
N LEU A 184 10.90 -14.57 -16.36
CA LEU A 184 11.84 -15.38 -15.58
C LEU A 184 12.26 -16.66 -16.34
N LEU A 185 11.43 -17.14 -17.27
CA LEU A 185 11.75 -18.33 -18.08
C LEU A 185 12.73 -18.05 -19.22
N LYS A 186 13.12 -16.79 -19.45
CA LYS A 186 14.08 -16.42 -20.50
C LYS A 186 15.53 -16.63 -20.08
N THR A 187 15.80 -16.69 -18.79
CA THR A 187 17.17 -16.79 -18.24
C THR A 187 17.20 -17.74 -17.05
N LYS A 188 18.21 -18.61 -16.98
CA LYS A 188 18.37 -19.59 -15.90
C LYS A 188 19.00 -18.97 -14.65
N PHE A 189 18.20 -18.26 -13.84
CA PHE A 189 18.67 -17.63 -12.60
C PHE A 189 18.70 -18.57 -11.39
N GLY A 190 18.35 -19.86 -11.55
CA GLY A 190 18.05 -20.73 -10.42
C GLY A 190 19.16 -20.83 -9.37
N ASP A 191 20.39 -21.09 -9.81
CA ASP A 191 21.54 -21.21 -8.92
C ASP A 191 21.91 -19.87 -8.24
N GLU A 192 21.75 -18.76 -8.97
CA GLU A 192 22.00 -17.42 -8.43
C GLU A 192 21.00 -17.08 -7.33
N ILE A 193 19.70 -17.32 -7.57
CA ILE A 193 18.62 -17.11 -6.60
C ILE A 193 18.85 -17.96 -5.35
N ASP A 194 19.21 -19.22 -5.52
CA ASP A 194 19.48 -20.13 -4.41
C ASP A 194 20.72 -19.74 -3.59
N GLY A 195 21.60 -18.88 -4.12
CA GLY A 195 22.74 -18.31 -3.42
C GLY A 195 22.39 -17.25 -2.36
N TYR A 196 21.18 -16.68 -2.38
CA TYR A 196 20.77 -15.66 -1.41
C TYR A 196 20.46 -16.25 -0.01
N ASN A 197 20.63 -15.45 1.05
CA ASN A 197 20.29 -15.90 2.41
C ASN A 197 18.78 -16.11 2.56
N VAL A 198 18.01 -15.22 1.95
CA VAL A 198 16.54 -15.22 1.95
C VAL A 198 16.03 -15.15 0.52
N VAL A 199 15.03 -15.99 0.22
CA VAL A 199 14.26 -15.89 -1.01
C VAL A 199 12.79 -15.67 -0.66
N ILE A 200 12.24 -14.56 -1.13
CA ILE A 200 10.85 -14.16 -0.95
C ILE A 200 10.10 -14.41 -2.25
N ARG A 201 9.00 -15.17 -2.20
CA ARG A 201 8.14 -15.44 -3.36
C ARG A 201 6.73 -14.94 -3.13
N GLU A 202 6.00 -14.66 -4.20
CA GLU A 202 4.63 -14.15 -4.12
C GLU A 202 3.58 -15.20 -4.51
N ASN A 203 2.54 -15.30 -3.69
CA ASN A 203 1.32 -16.07 -3.98
C ASN A 203 1.62 -17.56 -4.26
N GLY A 204 0.84 -18.18 -5.14
CA GLY A 204 0.97 -19.60 -5.52
C GLY A 204 1.98 -19.84 -6.66
N ALA A 205 3.09 -19.11 -6.70
CA ALA A 205 4.12 -19.32 -7.72
C ALA A 205 4.73 -20.73 -7.59
N PRO A 206 4.60 -21.59 -8.63
CA PRO A 206 5.15 -22.94 -8.60
C PRO A 206 6.67 -22.91 -8.80
N ILE A 207 7.36 -23.84 -8.14
CA ILE A 207 8.81 -24.03 -8.27
C ILE A 207 9.10 -25.31 -9.04
N GLN A 208 8.27 -26.33 -8.85
CA GLN A 208 8.35 -27.62 -9.53
C GLN A 208 8.39 -27.40 -11.04
N ASN A 209 9.35 -28.04 -11.72
CA ASN A 209 9.65 -27.91 -13.15
C ASN A 209 10.27 -26.58 -13.61
N TYR A 210 10.45 -25.59 -12.73
CA TYR A 210 11.04 -24.29 -13.07
C TYR A 210 12.34 -23.99 -12.32
N THR A 211 12.86 -24.96 -11.56
CA THR A 211 14.02 -24.80 -10.65
C THR A 211 15.25 -24.20 -11.31
N ASP A 212 15.57 -24.59 -12.55
CA ASP A 212 16.66 -24.00 -13.35
C ASP A 212 16.54 -22.49 -13.53
N TYR A 213 15.30 -21.97 -13.57
CA TYR A 213 15.00 -20.57 -13.83
C TYR A 213 14.79 -19.78 -12.56
N VAL A 214 14.08 -20.36 -11.60
CA VAL A 214 13.58 -19.63 -10.43
C VAL A 214 14.19 -20.09 -9.11
N GLY A 215 15.02 -21.13 -9.11
CA GLY A 215 15.65 -21.68 -7.90
C GLY A 215 14.70 -22.57 -7.09
N LYS A 216 15.24 -23.32 -6.14
CA LYS A 216 14.49 -24.20 -5.22
C LYS A 216 14.19 -23.55 -3.87
N LYS A 217 15.00 -22.57 -3.47
CA LYS A 217 14.91 -21.93 -2.15
C LYS A 217 13.66 -21.05 -2.08
N CYS A 218 12.94 -21.19 -0.97
CA CYS A 218 11.89 -20.27 -0.56
C CYS A 218 11.96 -20.16 0.96
N THR A 219 12.12 -18.94 1.47
CA THR A 219 12.19 -18.66 2.91
C THR A 219 10.88 -18.02 3.36
N PHE A 220 10.40 -17.05 2.59
CA PHE A 220 9.14 -16.36 2.85
C PHE A 220 8.24 -16.42 1.62
N ARG A 221 6.94 -16.60 1.85
CA ARG A 221 5.94 -16.49 0.79
C ARG A 221 4.90 -15.44 1.15
N LEU A 222 4.88 -14.36 0.37
CA LEU A 222 3.91 -13.28 0.53
C LEU A 222 2.60 -13.66 -0.17
N LEU A 223 1.51 -13.78 0.60
CA LEU A 223 0.21 -14.17 0.09
C LEU A 223 -0.74 -12.97 0.03
N ASN A 224 -1.30 -12.72 -1.15
CA ASN A 224 -2.45 -11.85 -1.29
C ASN A 224 -3.72 -12.49 -0.68
N ARG A 225 -4.78 -11.70 -0.57
CA ARG A 225 -6.07 -12.16 -0.01
C ARG A 225 -6.67 -13.34 -0.77
N GLY A 226 -6.47 -13.43 -2.09
CA GLY A 226 -6.97 -14.54 -2.91
C GLY A 226 -6.25 -15.84 -2.60
N SER A 227 -4.93 -15.84 -2.62
CA SER A 227 -4.08 -17.01 -2.31
C SER A 227 -4.23 -17.46 -0.86
N ALA A 228 -4.39 -16.52 0.08
CA ALA A 228 -4.68 -16.86 1.47
C ALA A 228 -6.00 -17.64 1.68
N LYS A 229 -6.96 -17.55 0.75
CA LYS A 229 -8.18 -18.38 0.80
C LYS A 229 -7.91 -19.85 0.45
N ALA A 230 -6.91 -20.11 -0.39
CA ALA A 230 -6.51 -21.44 -0.83
C ALA A 230 -5.20 -21.87 -0.12
N LEU A 231 -5.12 -21.57 1.19
CA LEU A 231 -3.91 -21.78 1.98
C LEU A 231 -3.43 -23.23 1.96
N ASP A 232 -4.36 -24.18 2.00
CA ASP A 232 -4.12 -25.62 1.84
C ASP A 232 -3.31 -25.92 0.57
N LYS A 233 -3.76 -25.41 -0.58
CA LYS A 233 -3.06 -25.59 -1.86
C LYS A 233 -1.69 -24.91 -1.90
N VAL A 234 -1.53 -23.79 -1.20
CA VAL A 234 -0.25 -23.06 -1.14
C VAL A 234 0.75 -23.82 -0.28
N VAL A 235 0.32 -24.37 0.85
CA VAL A 235 1.18 -25.18 1.74
C VAL A 235 1.64 -26.46 1.05
N GLU A 236 0.82 -27.04 0.17
CA GLU A 236 1.20 -28.18 -0.67
C GLU A 236 2.35 -27.88 -1.66
N LEU A 237 2.60 -26.61 -1.99
CA LEU A 237 3.73 -26.23 -2.85
C LEU A 237 5.09 -26.35 -2.14
N ASP A 238 5.10 -26.23 -0.81
CA ASP A 238 6.31 -26.35 0.02
C ASP A 238 6.49 -27.79 0.52
N GLU A 239 7.21 -28.59 -0.26
CA GLU A 239 7.58 -29.95 0.10
C GLU A 239 8.38 -30.04 1.41
N THR A 240 9.09 -28.97 1.78
CA THR A 240 9.95 -28.95 2.98
C THR A 240 9.21 -28.56 4.25
N ARG A 241 8.05 -27.91 4.13
CA ARG A 241 7.27 -27.29 5.23
C ARG A 241 8.11 -26.34 6.11
N LYS A 242 9.06 -25.64 5.50
CA LYS A 242 9.95 -24.68 6.17
C LYS A 242 9.67 -23.23 5.75
N GLU A 243 8.85 -23.02 4.73
CA GLU A 243 8.46 -21.69 4.27
C GLU A 243 7.62 -20.97 5.32
N THR A 244 7.97 -19.72 5.61
CA THR A 244 7.14 -18.83 6.43
C THR A 244 6.15 -18.08 5.54
N LEU A 245 4.85 -18.24 5.81
CA LEU A 245 3.79 -17.57 5.05
C LEU A 245 3.51 -16.18 5.64
N LEU A 246 3.72 -15.14 4.83
CA LEU A 246 3.41 -13.76 5.17
C LEU A 246 2.11 -13.37 4.49
N ILE A 247 1.02 -13.22 5.24
CA ILE A 247 -0.26 -12.81 4.66
C ILE A 247 -0.34 -11.29 4.60
N LYS A 248 -0.48 -10.76 3.39
CA LYS A 248 -0.71 -9.34 3.15
C LYS A 248 -2.04 -8.93 3.80
N THR A 249 -1.95 -8.10 4.83
CA THR A 249 -3.13 -7.68 5.61
C THR A 249 -3.89 -6.55 4.91
N THR A 250 -5.11 -6.26 5.40
CA THR A 250 -5.98 -5.16 4.94
C THR A 250 -5.41 -3.77 5.15
N MET A 251 -4.14 -3.61 5.53
CA MET A 251 -3.42 -2.39 5.18
C MET A 251 -3.55 -2.10 3.68
N HIS A 252 -3.76 -3.11 2.83
CA HIS A 252 -4.16 -2.90 1.44
C HIS A 252 -5.50 -2.21 1.23
N ASP A 253 -6.49 -2.35 2.11
CA ASP A 253 -7.78 -1.67 1.94
C ASP A 253 -7.66 -0.19 2.37
N ILE A 254 -6.87 0.08 3.41
CA ILE A 254 -6.55 1.44 3.85
C ILE A 254 -5.63 2.10 2.82
N MET A 255 -4.56 1.43 2.40
CA MET A 255 -3.70 1.86 1.31
C MET A 255 -4.48 1.96 0.00
N ASN A 256 -5.40 1.06 -0.35
CA ASN A 256 -6.24 1.22 -1.55
C ASN A 256 -7.14 2.45 -1.41
N LYS A 257 -7.77 2.68 -0.25
CA LYS A 257 -8.54 3.90 -0.01
C LYS A 257 -7.67 5.16 -0.10
N MET A 258 -6.43 5.09 0.35
CA MET A 258 -5.45 6.18 0.23
C MET A 258 -5.02 6.37 -1.22
N ILE A 259 -4.63 5.31 -1.94
CA ILE A 259 -4.29 5.30 -3.37
C ILE A 259 -5.46 5.87 -4.18
N GLN A 260 -6.68 5.46 -3.90
CA GLN A 260 -7.90 6.00 -4.54
C GLN A 260 -8.08 7.51 -4.30
N ARG A 261 -7.50 8.08 -3.23
CA ARG A 261 -7.43 9.54 -3.03
C ARG A 261 -6.29 10.17 -3.84
N LEU A 262 -5.14 9.49 -3.95
CA LEU A 262 -3.99 9.94 -4.76
C LEU A 262 -4.29 10.01 -6.26
N LEU A 263 -5.20 9.16 -6.74
CA LEU A 263 -5.61 9.11 -8.15
C LEU A 263 -6.60 10.22 -8.43
N ILE A 264 -6.26 11.07 -9.40
CA ILE A 264 -7.07 12.26 -9.71
C ILE A 264 -8.46 11.90 -10.28
N ASN A 265 -8.74 10.65 -10.69
CA ASN A 265 -10.11 10.24 -11.11
C ASN A 265 -10.41 8.72 -11.18
N ASP A 266 -9.53 7.81 -10.74
CA ASP A 266 -9.68 6.39 -11.12
C ASP A 266 -10.37 5.54 -10.03
N ARG A 267 -11.71 5.43 -10.12
CA ARG A 267 -12.54 4.60 -9.22
C ARG A 267 -12.73 3.15 -9.69
N ASN A 268 -12.15 2.73 -10.82
CA ASN A 268 -12.52 1.46 -11.47
C ASN A 268 -11.41 0.40 -11.52
N GLY A 269 -10.39 0.52 -10.67
CA GLY A 269 -9.31 -0.46 -10.55
C GLY A 269 -8.16 -0.19 -11.51
N HIS A 270 -6.97 -0.68 -11.16
CA HIS A 270 -5.75 -0.32 -11.89
C HIS A 270 -5.65 -1.09 -13.21
N THR A 271 -5.54 -0.38 -14.33
CA THR A 271 -5.16 -0.94 -15.63
C THR A 271 -3.69 -1.38 -15.61
N PRO A 272 -3.23 -2.25 -16.54
CA PRO A 272 -1.83 -2.66 -16.63
C PRO A 272 -0.85 -1.49 -16.70
N LEU A 273 -1.14 -0.48 -17.54
CA LEU A 273 -0.30 0.72 -17.64
C LEU A 273 -0.35 1.54 -16.35
N HIS A 274 -1.53 1.77 -15.76
CA HIS A 274 -1.64 2.46 -14.46
C HIS A 274 -0.86 1.74 -13.36
N GLY A 275 -0.86 0.41 -13.35
CA GLY A 275 -0.05 -0.39 -12.43
C GLY A 275 1.44 -0.09 -12.57
N ARG A 276 1.96 -0.02 -13.80
CA ARG A 276 3.37 0.31 -14.08
C ARG A 276 3.73 1.71 -13.56
N ALA A 277 2.90 2.71 -13.87
CA ALA A 277 3.11 4.08 -13.39
C ALA A 277 3.05 4.18 -11.86
N TYR A 278 2.11 3.45 -11.24
CA TYR A 278 1.99 3.37 -9.79
C TYR A 278 3.24 2.77 -9.13
N TYR A 279 3.77 1.65 -9.64
CA TYR A 279 4.99 1.05 -9.09
C TYR A 279 6.19 2.00 -9.22
N GLN A 280 6.33 2.66 -10.36
CA GLN A 280 7.38 3.66 -10.60
C GLN A 280 7.29 4.83 -9.61
N MET A 281 6.07 5.31 -9.31
CA MET A 281 5.84 6.35 -8.30
C MET A 281 6.26 5.87 -6.91
N MET A 282 5.81 4.69 -6.49
CA MET A 282 6.12 4.14 -5.16
C MET A 282 7.61 3.91 -4.96
N GLU A 283 8.30 3.36 -5.96
CA GLU A 283 9.74 3.14 -5.94
C GLU A 283 10.50 4.46 -5.77
N CYS A 284 10.15 5.47 -6.56
CA CYS A 284 10.80 6.76 -6.49
C CYS A 284 10.54 7.48 -5.17
N LEU A 285 9.31 7.49 -4.67
CA LEU A 285 9.00 8.04 -3.34
C LEU A 285 9.79 7.34 -2.24
N GLY A 286 9.89 6.00 -2.29
CA GLY A 286 10.71 5.23 -1.36
C GLY A 286 12.20 5.62 -1.40
N SER A 287 12.74 5.87 -2.59
CA SER A 287 14.15 6.25 -2.79
C SER A 287 14.47 7.71 -2.43
N LEU A 288 13.48 8.61 -2.52
CA LEU A 288 13.61 10.05 -2.30
C LEU A 288 13.31 10.49 -0.88
N CYS A 289 12.68 9.61 -0.10
CA CYS A 289 12.54 9.75 1.34
C CYS A 289 13.51 8.83 2.13
N PRO A 290 14.82 8.71 1.80
CA PRO A 290 15.70 7.73 2.44
C PRO A 290 16.18 8.17 3.83
N LEU A 291 15.75 9.32 4.36
CA LEU A 291 16.15 9.80 5.69
C LEU A 291 15.39 9.19 6.90
N LEU A 292 14.45 8.25 6.73
CA LEU A 292 13.99 7.42 7.88
C LEU A 292 13.81 5.92 7.56
N SER A 293 14.63 5.32 6.71
CA SER A 293 14.74 3.84 6.62
C SER A 293 15.86 3.25 7.48
N ILE A 294 16.57 4.07 8.28
CA ILE A 294 17.60 3.63 9.23
C ILE A 294 17.52 4.46 10.52
N SER A 295 16.55 4.17 11.40
CA SER A 295 16.68 4.25 12.86
C SER A 295 15.32 4.00 13.52
N SER A 296 15.04 2.75 13.88
CA SER A 296 14.53 2.34 15.20
C SER A 296 14.62 0.81 15.29
#